data_AF-A0A7J3TD27-F1
#
_entry.id   AF-A0A7J3TD27-F1
#
_cell.length_a   1.000
_cell.length_b   1.000
_cell.length_c   1.000
_cell.angle_alpha   90.00
_cell.angle_beta   90.00
_cell.angle_gamma   90.00
#
_symmetry.space_group_name_H-M   'P 1'
#
loop_
_entity.id
_entity.type
_entity.pdbx_description
1 polymer ?
#
loop_
_entity_poly.entity_id
_entity_poly.type
_entity_poly.pdbx_seq_one_letter_code
_entity_poly.pdbx_strand_id
1 'polypeptide(L)'
;MEDDREIFLYMASLIHNGTYNYGIRWKDFYAAFSGISSSDPRKICSDLVKDGYVESSDDNDPFMIISRISVDASDLTIQRVFDAIRKDAGSYNLAICYSIEPSLVKSILSAAYYGSYAVRESPVAKALVPICTSDEFQKDPRVAKIVKDSISGWSRDLSTITPLIRNRWFSDLLFMLKNGKYGNGGFNYIENMETADRDEFIKGTVSLIDNGLLVTLILGLGKIISIPEVTKSMEIYSHRTRKKDRVTRVYSYLSIGNDIMVGLEFLIGSFEFLPSGNEILGVYLFIAGSSQLLIRPIIEISKRIHLYRINRTKIDLE
;
A
#
# COMPACT_ATOMS: atom_id res chain seq x y z
N MET A 1 -35.22 14.34 -5.77
CA MET A 1 -35.06 14.63 -4.32
C MET A 1 -34.82 13.37 -3.53
N GLU A 2 -35.70 12.35 -3.59
CA GLU A 2 -35.48 11.08 -2.87
C GLU A 2 -34.25 10.32 -3.42
N ASP A 3 -34.15 10.15 -4.74
CA ASP A 3 -32.98 9.55 -5.41
C ASP A 3 -31.67 10.31 -5.14
N ASP A 4 -31.70 11.63 -5.06
CA ASP A 4 -30.49 12.44 -4.83
C ASP A 4 -30.01 12.35 -3.38
N ARG A 5 -30.95 12.24 -2.43
CA ARG A 5 -30.64 11.98 -1.03
C ARG A 5 -30.04 10.58 -0.87
N GLU A 6 -30.58 9.58 -1.57
CA GLU A 6 -30.02 8.23 -1.59
C GLU A 6 -28.58 8.22 -2.12
N ILE A 7 -28.32 8.83 -3.28
CA ILE A 7 -26.96 8.96 -3.85
C ILE A 7 -26.03 9.66 -2.88
N PHE A 8 -26.49 10.76 -2.27
CA PHE A 8 -25.68 11.52 -1.32
C PHE A 8 -25.28 10.63 -0.14
N LEU A 9 -26.26 9.97 0.49
CA LEU A 9 -26.04 9.12 1.65
C LEU A 9 -25.16 7.90 1.31
N TYR A 10 -25.32 7.33 0.11
CA TYR A 10 -24.52 6.20 -0.35
C TYR A 10 -23.07 6.60 -0.62
N MET A 11 -22.83 7.71 -1.32
CA MET A 11 -21.46 8.23 -1.47
C MET A 11 -20.83 8.54 -0.12
N ALA A 12 -21.61 9.15 0.77
CA ALA A 12 -21.16 9.54 2.09
C ALA A 12 -20.78 8.31 2.94
N SER A 13 -21.58 7.24 2.91
CA SER A 13 -21.26 5.99 3.59
C SER A 13 -20.00 5.32 3.02
N LEU A 14 -19.84 5.29 1.69
CA LEU A 14 -18.66 4.73 1.05
C LEU A 14 -17.37 5.49 1.37
N ILE A 15 -17.43 6.83 1.45
CA ILE A 15 -16.28 7.65 1.84
C ILE A 15 -15.97 7.46 3.33
N HIS A 16 -17.00 7.46 4.18
CA HIS A 16 -16.83 7.29 5.62
C HIS A 16 -16.24 5.92 5.98
N ASN A 17 -16.74 4.85 5.37
CA ASN A 17 -16.27 3.47 5.61
C ASN A 17 -15.01 3.11 4.78
N GLY A 18 -14.69 3.90 3.76
CA GLY A 18 -13.62 3.64 2.80
C GLY A 18 -12.22 3.93 3.34
N THR A 19 -11.20 3.36 2.69
CA THR A 19 -9.80 3.65 2.99
C THR A 19 -9.34 4.95 2.33
N TYR A 20 -8.33 5.64 2.90
CA TYR A 20 -7.77 6.89 2.36
C TYR A 20 -8.74 8.08 2.37
N ASN A 21 -9.64 8.13 3.36
CA ASN A 21 -10.58 9.24 3.55
C ASN A 21 -10.00 10.43 4.36
N TYR A 22 -8.75 10.34 4.80
CA TYR A 22 -8.07 11.40 5.54
C TYR A 22 -7.81 12.63 4.66
N GLY A 23 -8.10 13.83 5.18
CA GLY A 23 -7.87 15.09 4.49
C GLY A 23 -8.92 15.47 3.45
N ILE A 24 -9.99 14.68 3.31
CA ILE A 24 -11.18 15.04 2.52
C ILE A 24 -11.98 16.09 3.29
N ARG A 25 -12.38 17.17 2.60
CA ARG A 25 -13.26 18.20 3.15
C ARG A 25 -14.64 18.15 2.49
N TRP A 26 -15.62 18.82 3.10
CA TRP A 26 -16.97 18.89 2.54
C TRP A 26 -17.02 19.44 1.11
N LYS A 27 -16.19 20.44 0.76
CA LYS A 27 -16.13 20.92 -0.64
C LYS A 27 -15.63 19.88 -1.63
N ASP A 28 -14.76 18.96 -1.20
CA ASP A 28 -14.24 17.88 -2.04
C ASP A 28 -15.37 16.87 -2.31
N PHE A 29 -16.15 16.53 -1.26
CA PHE A 29 -17.37 15.73 -1.38
C PHE A 29 -18.42 16.40 -2.29
N TYR A 30 -18.70 17.69 -2.09
CA TYR A 30 -19.68 18.43 -2.91
C TYR A 30 -19.28 18.49 -4.37
N ALA A 31 -18.00 18.72 -4.66
CA ALA A 31 -17.50 18.71 -6.03
C ALA A 31 -17.75 17.36 -6.72
N ALA A 32 -17.53 16.24 -6.02
CA ALA A 32 -17.82 14.91 -6.55
C ALA A 32 -19.33 14.69 -6.74
N PHE A 33 -20.15 15.02 -5.74
CA PHE A 33 -21.61 14.85 -5.80
C PHE A 33 -22.26 15.66 -6.93
N SER A 34 -21.84 16.90 -7.13
CA SER A 34 -22.34 17.76 -8.22
C SER A 34 -22.00 17.24 -9.61
N GLY A 35 -21.02 16.33 -9.75
CA GLY A 35 -20.76 15.61 -11.00
C GLY A 35 -21.77 14.49 -11.30
N ILE A 36 -22.59 14.12 -10.31
CA ILE A 36 -23.56 13.01 -10.35
C ILE A 36 -24.99 13.53 -10.40
N SER A 37 -25.30 14.53 -9.58
CA SER A 37 -26.63 15.11 -9.41
C SER A 37 -26.63 16.63 -9.61
N SER A 38 -27.73 17.15 -10.15
CA SER A 38 -27.99 18.59 -10.28
C SER A 38 -28.56 19.21 -8.99
N SER A 39 -28.94 18.37 -8.02
CA SER A 39 -29.42 18.85 -6.71
C SER A 39 -28.30 19.53 -5.93
N ASP A 40 -28.65 20.59 -5.20
CA ASP A 40 -27.70 21.30 -4.34
C ASP A 40 -27.34 20.43 -3.12
N PRO A 41 -26.09 19.93 -3.00
CA PRO A 41 -25.71 19.05 -1.91
C PRO A 41 -25.81 19.74 -0.54
N ARG A 42 -25.71 21.08 -0.48
CA ARG A 42 -25.75 21.81 0.79
C ARG A 42 -27.13 21.77 1.42
N LYS A 43 -28.21 21.68 0.61
CA LYS A 43 -29.57 21.49 1.12
C LYS A 43 -29.72 20.14 1.80
N ILE A 44 -29.24 19.07 1.16
CA ILE A 44 -29.26 17.71 1.72
C ILE A 44 -28.46 17.66 3.02
N CYS A 45 -27.28 18.30 3.04
CA CYS A 45 -26.45 18.37 4.23
C CYS A 45 -27.10 19.12 5.40
N SER A 46 -27.83 20.20 5.11
CA SER A 46 -28.54 20.97 6.15
C SER A 46 -29.58 20.13 6.89
N ASP A 47 -30.21 19.17 6.22
CA ASP A 47 -31.13 18.24 6.86
C ASP A 47 -30.38 17.21 7.71
N LEU A 48 -29.21 16.74 7.26
CA LEU A 48 -28.36 15.82 8.04
C LEU A 48 -27.78 16.44 9.31
N VAL A 49 -27.45 17.73 9.28
CA VAL A 49 -27.01 18.47 10.48
C VAL A 49 -28.16 18.58 11.49
N LYS A 50 -29.38 18.93 11.03
CA LYS A 50 -30.57 18.96 11.90
C LYS A 50 -30.88 17.60 12.52
N ASP A 51 -30.70 16.54 11.75
CA ASP A 51 -30.93 15.16 12.17
C ASP A 51 -29.78 14.58 13.01
N GLY A 52 -28.71 15.33 13.26
CA GLY A 52 -27.60 14.93 14.13
C GLY A 52 -26.61 13.92 13.51
N TYR A 53 -26.61 13.75 12.19
CA TYR A 53 -25.66 12.86 11.50
C TYR A 53 -24.27 13.50 11.33
N VAL A 54 -24.20 14.83 11.35
CA VAL A 54 -23.01 15.65 11.04
C VAL A 54 -22.98 16.87 11.96
N GLU A 55 -21.81 17.24 12.50
CA GLU A 55 -21.67 18.43 13.37
C GLU A 55 -21.61 19.74 12.56
N SER A 56 -20.87 19.73 11.46
CA SER A 56 -20.70 20.85 10.54
C SER A 56 -20.57 20.36 9.10
N SER A 57 -21.06 21.17 8.17
CA SER A 57 -20.98 20.92 6.73
C SER A 57 -20.36 22.08 5.96
N ASP A 58 -19.52 22.88 6.63
CA ASP A 58 -18.81 23.99 5.98
C ASP A 58 -17.75 23.48 5.00
N ASP A 59 -17.60 24.16 3.87
CA ASP A 59 -16.76 23.74 2.74
C ASP A 59 -15.32 23.34 3.12
N ASN A 60 -14.74 23.98 4.15
CA ASN A 60 -13.36 23.73 4.58
C ASN A 60 -13.24 22.73 5.73
N ASP A 61 -14.34 22.33 6.35
CA ASP A 61 -14.33 21.39 7.46
C ASP A 61 -14.02 19.98 6.96
N PRO A 62 -13.37 19.13 7.80
CA PRO A 62 -13.18 17.74 7.48
C PRO A 62 -14.52 17.06 7.18
N PHE A 63 -14.55 16.27 6.11
CA PHE A 63 -15.71 15.43 5.84
C PHE A 63 -15.81 14.36 6.92
N MET A 64 -16.82 14.46 7.77
CA MET A 64 -17.04 13.54 8.87
C MET A 64 -18.53 13.28 9.06
N ILE A 65 -18.86 12.01 9.22
CA ILE A 65 -20.20 11.54 9.57
C ILE A 65 -20.08 10.88 10.94
N ILE A 66 -20.92 11.29 11.88
CA ILE A 66 -20.86 10.84 13.27
C ILE A 66 -21.58 9.50 13.44
N SER A 67 -22.64 9.31 12.68
CA SER A 67 -23.53 8.15 12.78
C SER A 67 -23.36 7.26 11.56
N ARG A 68 -23.28 5.94 11.77
CA ARG A 68 -23.16 4.98 10.67
C ARG A 68 -24.39 5.08 9.76
N ILE A 69 -24.17 5.48 8.52
CA ILE A 69 -25.21 5.51 7.49
C ILE A 69 -25.13 4.18 6.73
N SER A 70 -26.22 3.41 6.75
CA SER A 70 -26.40 2.23 5.91
C SER A 70 -27.41 2.56 4.84
N VAL A 71 -27.00 2.50 3.57
CA VAL A 71 -27.89 2.73 2.42
C VAL A 71 -27.92 1.47 1.59
N ASP A 72 -29.11 0.88 1.42
CA ASP A 72 -29.32 -0.12 0.39
C ASP A 72 -29.54 0.61 -0.93
N ALA A 73 -28.44 0.83 -1.67
CA ALA A 73 -28.48 1.62 -2.88
C ALA A 73 -29.19 0.87 -4.02
N SER A 74 -30.08 1.58 -4.70
CA SER A 74 -30.72 1.15 -5.93
C SER A 74 -29.72 0.97 -7.07
N ASP A 75 -30.10 0.20 -8.08
CA ASP A 75 -29.27 -0.02 -9.27
C ASP A 75 -28.96 1.31 -9.99
N LEU A 76 -29.91 2.25 -9.98
CA LEU A 76 -29.73 3.58 -10.56
C LEU A 76 -28.66 4.38 -9.78
N THR A 77 -28.69 4.35 -8.46
CA THR A 77 -27.70 5.02 -7.61
C THR A 77 -26.30 4.48 -7.87
N ILE A 78 -26.13 3.15 -7.88
CA ILE A 78 -24.84 2.51 -8.16
C ILE A 78 -24.33 2.86 -9.54
N GLN A 79 -25.21 2.80 -10.56
CA GLN A 79 -24.86 3.15 -11.92
C GLN A 79 -24.38 4.60 -12.02
N ARG A 80 -25.10 5.55 -11.39
CA ARG A 80 -24.73 6.98 -11.38
C ARG A 80 -23.41 7.23 -10.66
N VAL A 81 -23.15 6.56 -9.53
CA VAL A 81 -21.86 6.64 -8.82
C VAL A 81 -20.73 6.10 -9.70
N PHE A 82 -20.92 4.94 -10.34
CA PHE A 82 -19.91 4.38 -11.22
C PHE A 82 -19.68 5.24 -12.47
N ASP A 83 -20.72 5.84 -13.04
CA ASP A 83 -20.59 6.76 -14.17
C ASP A 83 -19.83 8.03 -13.79
N ALA A 84 -19.97 8.52 -12.55
CA ALA A 84 -19.15 9.62 -12.05
C ALA A 84 -17.67 9.23 -11.93
N ILE A 85 -17.39 8.02 -11.44
CA ILE A 85 -16.02 7.44 -11.43
C ILE A 85 -15.49 7.38 -12.87
N ARG A 86 -16.29 6.94 -13.84
CA ARG A 86 -15.91 6.82 -15.25
C ARG A 86 -15.55 8.16 -15.90
N LYS A 87 -16.16 9.27 -15.47
CA LYS A 87 -15.85 10.62 -15.99
C LYS A 87 -14.45 11.11 -15.60
N ASP A 88 -13.91 10.63 -14.47
CA ASP A 88 -12.53 10.90 -14.05
C ASP A 88 -11.63 9.72 -14.43
N ALA A 89 -10.87 9.86 -15.52
CA ALA A 89 -10.07 8.75 -16.09
C ALA A 89 -9.15 8.10 -15.06
N GLY A 90 -8.52 8.90 -14.20
CA GLY A 90 -7.71 8.37 -13.11
C GLY A 90 -8.54 7.50 -12.17
N SER A 91 -9.68 8.00 -11.66
CA SER A 91 -10.52 7.28 -10.68
C SER A 91 -11.13 6.02 -11.27
N TYR A 92 -11.50 6.07 -12.54
CA TYR A 92 -11.88 4.90 -13.31
C TYR A 92 -10.77 3.85 -13.35
N ASN A 93 -9.56 4.23 -13.75
CA ASN A 93 -8.43 3.31 -13.81
C ASN A 93 -8.10 2.73 -12.42
N LEU A 94 -8.19 3.55 -11.37
CA LEU A 94 -8.01 3.11 -9.99
C LEU A 94 -9.06 2.08 -9.57
N ALA A 95 -10.34 2.31 -9.86
CA ALA A 95 -11.41 1.40 -9.51
C ALA A 95 -11.23 0.04 -10.21
N ILE A 96 -10.85 0.04 -11.49
CA ILE A 96 -10.58 -1.18 -12.25
C ILE A 96 -9.32 -1.87 -11.71
N CYS A 97 -8.22 -1.15 -11.48
CA CYS A 97 -7.01 -1.73 -10.87
C CYS A 97 -7.31 -2.39 -9.52
N TYR A 98 -8.06 -1.70 -8.66
CA TYR A 98 -8.39 -2.18 -7.32
C TYR A 98 -9.25 -3.44 -7.36
N SER A 99 -10.19 -3.53 -8.31
CA SER A 99 -11.01 -4.74 -8.47
C SER A 99 -10.20 -6.00 -8.85
N ILE A 100 -9.06 -5.83 -9.53
CA ILE A 100 -8.24 -6.95 -10.02
C ILE A 100 -7.16 -7.30 -9.00
N GLU A 101 -6.43 -6.29 -8.49
CA GLU A 101 -5.30 -6.46 -7.57
C GLU A 101 -5.40 -5.50 -6.36
N PRO A 102 -6.37 -5.70 -5.45
CA PRO A 102 -6.64 -4.78 -4.35
C PRO A 102 -5.44 -4.63 -3.40
N SER A 103 -4.74 -5.72 -3.11
CA SER A 103 -3.59 -5.73 -2.20
C SER A 103 -2.41 -4.90 -2.73
N LEU A 104 -2.14 -4.96 -4.04
CA LEU A 104 -1.11 -4.15 -4.67
C LEU A 104 -1.49 -2.67 -4.63
N VAL A 105 -2.72 -2.34 -5.02
CA VAL A 105 -3.22 -0.95 -5.05
C VAL A 105 -3.20 -0.35 -3.64
N LYS A 106 -3.63 -1.10 -2.61
CA LYS A 106 -3.55 -0.63 -1.22
C LYS A 106 -2.11 -0.33 -0.80
N SER A 107 -1.17 -1.19 -1.18
CA SER A 107 0.25 -1.00 -0.85
C SER A 107 0.82 0.26 -1.51
N ILE A 108 0.52 0.47 -2.80
CA ILE A 108 0.93 1.66 -3.56
C ILE A 108 0.32 2.94 -2.95
N LEU A 109 -0.99 2.96 -2.74
CA LEU A 109 -1.68 4.14 -2.21
C LEU A 109 -1.24 4.46 -0.78
N SER A 110 -1.07 3.45 0.08
CA SER A 110 -0.55 3.67 1.44
C SER A 110 0.82 4.33 1.39
N ALA A 111 1.74 3.81 0.58
CA ALA A 111 3.07 4.39 0.43
C ALA A 111 3.03 5.82 -0.13
N ALA A 112 2.09 6.11 -1.02
CA ALA A 112 1.91 7.43 -1.62
C ALA A 112 1.32 8.45 -0.63
N TYR A 113 0.22 8.12 0.04
CA TYR A 113 -0.44 9.00 1.01
C TYR A 113 0.43 9.28 2.24
N TYR A 114 1.08 8.26 2.82
CA TYR A 114 1.96 8.45 3.99
C TYR A 114 3.32 9.08 3.62
N GLY A 115 3.74 8.95 2.37
CA GLY A 115 4.99 9.53 1.86
C GLY A 115 4.90 11.02 1.48
N SER A 116 3.77 11.69 1.72
CA SER A 116 3.49 13.07 1.28
C SER A 116 3.53 13.25 -0.25
N TYR A 117 3.23 12.20 -1.00
CA TYR A 117 3.12 12.30 -2.45
C TYR A 117 1.73 12.83 -2.82
N ALA A 118 1.70 13.81 -3.72
CA ALA A 118 0.48 14.33 -4.31
C ALA A 118 -0.23 13.24 -5.11
N VAL A 119 -1.17 12.54 -4.48
CA VAL A 119 -2.07 11.63 -5.17
C VAL A 119 -3.38 12.37 -5.39
N ARG A 120 -3.73 12.57 -6.66
CA ARG A 120 -5.09 12.97 -7.07
C ARG A 120 -5.55 14.25 -6.37
N GLU A 121 -4.91 15.36 -6.68
CA GLU A 121 -5.09 16.63 -5.95
C GLU A 121 -6.44 17.31 -6.19
N SER A 122 -7.15 16.96 -7.27
CA SER A 122 -8.44 17.58 -7.61
C SER A 122 -9.51 17.25 -6.55
N PRO A 123 -10.40 18.20 -6.19
CA PRO A 123 -11.46 17.96 -5.20
C PRO A 123 -12.29 16.71 -5.49
N VAL A 124 -12.64 16.51 -6.77
CA VAL A 124 -13.41 15.33 -7.22
C VAL A 124 -12.63 14.05 -6.99
N ALA A 125 -11.37 13.98 -7.45
CA ALA A 125 -10.59 12.76 -7.35
C ALA A 125 -10.29 12.38 -5.89
N LYS A 126 -10.05 13.36 -5.00
CA LYS A 126 -9.91 13.13 -3.56
C LYS A 126 -11.13 12.42 -2.96
N ALA A 127 -12.33 12.87 -3.29
CA ALA A 127 -13.56 12.26 -2.80
C ALA A 127 -13.84 10.89 -3.45
N LEU A 128 -13.41 10.66 -4.69
CA LEU A 128 -13.62 9.38 -5.38
C LEU A 128 -12.65 8.29 -4.96
N VAL A 129 -11.40 8.58 -4.55
CA VAL A 129 -10.43 7.56 -4.11
C VAL A 129 -10.97 6.58 -3.05
N PRO A 130 -11.56 7.03 -1.93
CA PRO A 130 -12.11 6.11 -0.93
C PRO A 130 -13.30 5.29 -1.45
N ILE A 131 -14.08 5.83 -2.39
CA ILE A 131 -15.16 5.09 -3.07
C ILE A 131 -14.56 3.99 -3.96
N CYS A 132 -13.59 4.34 -4.81
CA CYS A 132 -12.91 3.41 -5.71
C CYS A 132 -12.16 2.30 -4.96
N THR A 133 -11.72 2.55 -3.73
CA THR A 133 -10.98 1.60 -2.87
C THR A 133 -11.85 0.99 -1.77
N SER A 134 -13.17 1.20 -1.80
CA SER A 134 -14.09 0.60 -0.85
C SER A 134 -14.32 -0.88 -1.17
N ASP A 135 -14.01 -1.76 -0.22
CA ASP A 135 -14.30 -3.20 -0.34
C ASP A 135 -15.81 -3.47 -0.42
N GLU A 136 -16.64 -2.62 0.20
CA GLU A 136 -18.10 -2.71 0.12
C GLU A 136 -18.58 -2.41 -1.31
N PHE A 137 -18.13 -1.30 -1.89
CA PHE A 137 -18.48 -0.92 -3.25
C PHE A 137 -18.00 -1.94 -4.29
N GLN A 138 -16.75 -2.38 -4.18
CA GLN A 138 -16.11 -3.25 -5.17
C GLN A 138 -16.63 -4.69 -5.14
N LYS A 139 -17.16 -5.15 -4.00
CA LYS A 139 -17.75 -6.48 -3.85
C LYS A 139 -19.25 -6.52 -4.15
N ASP A 140 -19.91 -5.37 -4.34
CA ASP A 140 -21.29 -5.36 -4.78
C ASP A 140 -21.40 -6.09 -6.14
N PRO A 141 -22.26 -7.12 -6.27
CA PRO A 141 -22.37 -7.90 -7.50
C PRO A 141 -22.69 -7.06 -8.75
N ARG A 142 -23.39 -5.94 -8.58
CA ARG A 142 -23.76 -5.02 -9.66
C ARG A 142 -22.53 -4.24 -10.15
N VAL A 143 -21.71 -3.74 -9.22
CA VAL A 143 -20.43 -3.10 -9.53
C VAL A 143 -19.47 -4.11 -10.17
N ALA A 144 -19.35 -5.31 -9.60
CA ALA A 144 -18.50 -6.37 -10.14
C ALA A 144 -18.85 -6.73 -11.59
N LYS A 145 -20.14 -6.72 -11.94
CA LYS A 145 -20.60 -6.90 -13.33
C LYS A 145 -20.13 -5.76 -14.24
N ILE A 146 -20.36 -4.50 -13.86
CA ILE A 146 -19.93 -3.32 -14.65
C ILE A 146 -18.41 -3.33 -14.88
N VAL A 147 -17.65 -3.66 -13.83
CA VAL A 147 -16.19 -3.76 -13.88
C VAL A 147 -15.72 -4.89 -14.80
N LYS A 148 -16.36 -6.08 -14.72
CA LYS A 148 -16.05 -7.20 -15.61
C LYS A 148 -16.25 -6.84 -17.09
N ASP A 149 -17.34 -6.17 -17.41
CA ASP A 149 -17.63 -5.70 -18.77
C ASP A 149 -16.55 -4.69 -19.22
N SER A 150 -16.13 -3.79 -18.32
CA SER A 150 -15.05 -2.83 -18.55
C SER A 150 -13.70 -3.50 -18.83
N ILE A 151 -13.35 -4.55 -18.08
CA ILE A 151 -12.11 -5.32 -18.25
C ILE A 151 -12.08 -6.09 -19.57
N SER A 152 -13.24 -6.55 -20.04
CA SER A 152 -13.32 -7.32 -21.29
C SER A 152 -12.81 -6.50 -22.49
N GLY A 153 -13.21 -5.23 -22.57
CA GLY A 153 -12.80 -4.28 -23.61
C GLY A 153 -11.47 -3.57 -23.33
N TRP A 154 -10.77 -3.87 -22.23
CA TRP A 154 -9.53 -3.18 -21.90
C TRP A 154 -8.41 -3.53 -22.87
N SER A 155 -7.64 -2.51 -23.28
CA SER A 155 -6.50 -2.69 -24.17
C SER A 155 -5.45 -3.62 -23.53
N ARG A 156 -4.95 -4.57 -24.31
CA ARG A 156 -3.86 -5.47 -23.91
C ARG A 156 -2.58 -5.20 -24.71
N ASP A 157 -2.49 -3.99 -25.27
CA ASP A 157 -1.30 -3.55 -25.97
C ASP A 157 -0.17 -3.26 -24.98
N LEU A 158 0.92 -4.02 -25.12
CA LEU A 158 2.09 -3.93 -24.26
C LEU A 158 3.18 -3.01 -24.83
N SER A 159 2.95 -2.43 -26.01
CA SER A 159 3.92 -1.56 -26.70
C SER A 159 4.34 -0.36 -25.84
N THR A 160 3.41 0.20 -25.06
CA THR A 160 3.63 1.34 -24.15
C THR A 160 4.31 0.93 -22.84
N ILE A 161 4.22 -0.34 -22.45
CA ILE A 161 4.83 -0.87 -21.22
C ILE A 161 6.26 -1.36 -21.47
N THR A 162 6.54 -1.88 -22.67
CA THR A 162 7.84 -2.46 -23.03
C THR A 162 9.03 -1.50 -22.78
N PRO A 163 8.94 -0.18 -23.04
CA PRO A 163 10.01 0.76 -22.69
C PRO A 163 10.32 0.83 -21.20
N LEU A 164 9.34 0.55 -20.33
CA LEU A 164 9.50 0.62 -18.86
C LEU A 164 10.35 -0.52 -18.30
N ILE A 165 10.60 -1.58 -19.08
CA ILE A 165 11.43 -2.73 -18.68
C ILE A 165 12.83 -2.29 -18.23
N ARG A 166 13.35 -1.19 -18.82
CA ARG A 166 14.66 -0.64 -18.47
C ARG A 166 14.69 0.05 -17.11
N ASN A 167 13.53 0.40 -16.56
CA ASN A 167 13.44 1.09 -15.28
C ASN A 167 13.53 0.07 -14.14
N ARG A 168 14.35 0.41 -13.13
CA ARG A 168 14.58 -0.48 -11.99
C ARG A 168 13.29 -0.73 -11.20
N TRP A 169 12.54 0.33 -10.90
CA TRP A 169 11.27 0.23 -10.17
C TRP A 169 10.23 -0.65 -10.87
N PHE A 170 10.27 -0.74 -12.20
CA PHE A 170 9.34 -1.57 -12.95
C PHE A 170 9.67 -3.06 -12.77
N SER A 171 10.96 -3.41 -12.69
CA SER A 171 11.39 -4.76 -12.35
C SER A 171 10.92 -5.17 -10.94
N ASP A 172 10.97 -4.25 -9.99
CA ASP A 172 10.42 -4.44 -8.64
C ASP A 172 8.90 -4.70 -8.68
N LEU A 173 8.16 -3.92 -9.48
CA LEU A 173 6.72 -4.10 -9.66
C LEU A 173 6.38 -5.47 -10.28
N LEU A 174 7.11 -5.89 -11.31
CA LEU A 174 6.94 -7.20 -11.94
C LEU A 174 7.21 -8.34 -10.96
N PHE A 175 8.24 -8.20 -10.12
CA PHE A 175 8.53 -9.18 -9.08
C PHE A 175 7.42 -9.25 -8.03
N MET A 176 6.87 -8.11 -7.62
CA MET A 176 5.73 -8.05 -6.70
C MET A 176 4.52 -8.77 -7.30
N LEU A 177 4.14 -8.41 -8.54
CA LEU A 177 3.01 -9.00 -9.27
C LEU A 177 3.16 -10.51 -9.46
N LYS A 178 4.34 -10.99 -9.88
CA LYS A 178 4.60 -12.43 -10.08
C LYS A 178 4.45 -13.24 -8.80
N ASN A 179 4.83 -12.69 -7.65
CA ASN A 179 4.85 -13.42 -6.39
C ASN A 179 3.59 -13.20 -5.53
N GLY A 180 2.74 -12.23 -5.86
CA GLY A 180 1.55 -11.89 -5.07
C GLY A 180 1.86 -11.38 -3.65
N LYS A 181 3.11 -10.98 -3.39
CA LYS A 181 3.59 -10.56 -2.06
C LYS A 181 3.73 -9.04 -2.00
N TYR A 182 2.64 -8.37 -1.65
CA TYR A 182 2.57 -6.91 -1.60
C TYR A 182 2.69 -6.36 -0.16
N GLY A 183 2.18 -7.12 0.82
CA GLY A 183 2.10 -6.73 2.23
C GLY A 183 1.66 -7.85 3.19
N ASN A 184 1.47 -9.08 2.69
CA ASN A 184 0.88 -10.18 3.47
C ASN A 184 1.91 -10.78 4.44
N GLY A 185 1.53 -10.92 5.72
CA GLY A 185 2.40 -11.51 6.75
C GLY A 185 3.37 -10.53 7.43
N GLY A 186 3.04 -9.23 7.46
CA GLY A 186 3.82 -8.20 8.19
C GLY A 186 5.03 -7.65 7.42
N PHE A 187 5.21 -8.03 6.15
CA PHE A 187 6.28 -7.52 5.29
C PHE A 187 5.70 -6.61 4.19
N ASN A 188 5.83 -5.29 4.36
CA ASN A 188 5.48 -4.31 3.33
C ASN A 188 6.69 -4.10 2.41
N TYR A 189 6.59 -4.55 1.15
CA TYR A 189 7.72 -4.52 0.22
C TYR A 189 8.16 -3.09 -0.12
N ILE A 190 7.21 -2.15 -0.26
CA ILE A 190 7.49 -0.76 -0.62
C ILE A 190 8.15 -0.02 0.55
N GLU A 191 7.71 -0.27 1.78
CA GLU A 191 8.33 0.31 2.99
C GLU A 191 9.75 -0.20 3.27
N ASN A 192 10.15 -1.31 2.67
CA ASN A 192 11.50 -1.85 2.79
C ASN A 192 12.43 -1.46 1.62
N MET A 193 11.92 -0.72 0.62
CA MET A 193 12.75 -0.14 -0.42
C MET A 193 13.63 0.98 0.14
N GLU A 194 14.84 1.14 -0.41
CA GLU A 194 15.67 2.32 -0.17
C GLU A 194 14.90 3.58 -0.60
N THR A 195 15.08 4.69 0.12
CA THR A 195 14.25 5.90 -0.04
C THR A 195 14.22 6.44 -1.47
N ALA A 196 15.37 6.47 -2.16
CA ALA A 196 15.45 6.94 -3.55
C ALA A 196 14.70 6.00 -4.53
N ASP A 197 14.85 4.68 -4.36
CA ASP A 197 14.14 3.69 -5.17
C ASP A 197 12.62 3.74 -4.91
N ARG A 198 12.23 4.03 -3.66
CA ARG A 198 10.83 4.12 -3.24
C ARG A 198 10.10 5.29 -3.93
N ASP A 199 10.74 6.46 -4.02
CA ASP A 199 10.15 7.63 -4.68
C ASP A 199 9.86 7.35 -6.16
N GLU A 200 10.85 6.82 -6.89
CA GLU A 200 10.70 6.45 -8.29
C GLU A 200 9.62 5.37 -8.49
N PHE A 201 9.58 4.39 -7.58
CA PHE A 201 8.56 3.34 -7.59
C PHE A 201 7.15 3.88 -7.37
N ILE A 202 6.93 4.73 -6.36
CA ILE A 202 5.62 5.30 -6.08
C ILE A 202 5.16 6.16 -7.24
N LYS A 203 6.00 7.07 -7.73
CA LYS A 203 5.68 7.94 -8.89
C LYS A 203 5.37 7.12 -10.14
N GLY A 204 6.21 6.11 -10.43
CA GLY A 204 6.02 5.21 -11.57
C GLY A 204 4.71 4.43 -11.48
N THR A 205 4.41 3.83 -10.33
CA THR A 205 3.20 3.04 -10.12
C THR A 205 1.92 3.86 -10.08
N VAL A 206 1.92 5.05 -9.46
CA VAL A 206 0.79 5.98 -9.51
C VAL A 206 0.53 6.44 -10.95
N SER A 207 1.59 6.78 -11.70
CA SER A 207 1.47 7.12 -13.13
C SER A 207 0.91 5.96 -13.97
N LEU A 208 1.29 4.71 -13.67
CA LEU A 208 0.70 3.54 -14.33
C LEU A 208 -0.79 3.39 -14.04
N ILE A 209 -1.23 3.67 -12.79
CA ILE A 209 -2.65 3.69 -12.44
C ILE A 209 -3.35 4.80 -13.23
N ASP A 210 -2.84 6.03 -13.17
CA ASP A 210 -3.50 7.19 -13.76
C ASP A 210 -3.65 7.08 -15.28
N ASN A 211 -2.70 6.44 -15.96
CA ASN A 211 -2.75 6.19 -17.41
C ASN A 211 -3.38 4.84 -17.80
N GLY A 212 -3.88 4.05 -16.84
CA GLY A 212 -4.52 2.75 -17.09
C GLY A 212 -3.57 1.63 -17.51
N LEU A 213 -2.26 1.91 -17.55
CA LEU A 213 -1.22 0.96 -17.91
C LEU A 213 -1.00 -0.13 -16.85
N LEU A 214 -1.32 0.14 -15.57
CA LEU A 214 -1.25 -0.90 -14.53
C LEU A 214 -2.29 -2.00 -14.79
N VAL A 215 -3.51 -1.67 -15.21
CA VAL A 215 -4.51 -2.66 -15.62
C VAL A 215 -4.00 -3.48 -16.80
N THR A 216 -3.47 -2.82 -17.83
CA THR A 216 -2.89 -3.47 -19.01
C THR A 216 -1.75 -4.42 -18.63
N LEU A 217 -0.88 -4.01 -17.71
CA LEU A 217 0.20 -4.83 -17.18
C LEU A 217 -0.33 -6.07 -16.44
N ILE A 218 -1.29 -5.90 -15.52
CA ILE A 218 -1.84 -7.01 -14.74
C ILE A 218 -2.50 -8.04 -15.67
N LEU A 219 -3.34 -7.59 -16.61
CA LEU A 219 -4.02 -8.46 -17.57
C LEU A 219 -3.04 -9.12 -18.56
N GLY A 220 -1.91 -8.47 -18.85
CA GLY A 220 -0.87 -8.93 -19.77
C GLY A 220 0.36 -9.56 -19.11
N LEU A 221 0.33 -9.80 -17.79
CA LEU A 221 1.50 -10.13 -16.98
C LEU A 221 2.26 -11.35 -17.52
N GLY A 222 1.54 -12.42 -17.89
CA GLY A 222 2.14 -13.63 -18.44
C GLY A 222 2.92 -13.39 -19.73
N LYS A 223 2.46 -12.48 -20.59
CA LYS A 223 3.17 -12.11 -21.84
C LYS A 223 4.42 -11.30 -21.53
N ILE A 224 4.33 -10.31 -20.62
CA ILE A 224 5.48 -9.47 -20.24
C ILE A 224 6.58 -10.29 -19.57
N ILE A 225 6.23 -11.17 -18.63
CA ILE A 225 7.22 -11.99 -17.92
C ILE A 225 7.95 -12.93 -18.91
N SER A 226 7.28 -13.36 -19.97
CA SER A 226 7.88 -14.24 -21.00
C SER A 226 8.85 -13.54 -21.94
N ILE A 227 8.98 -12.20 -21.88
CA ILE A 227 9.98 -11.46 -22.66
C ILE A 227 11.38 -11.85 -22.15
N PRO A 228 12.35 -12.26 -23.01
CA PRO A 228 13.66 -12.73 -22.59
C PRO A 228 14.42 -11.75 -21.67
N GLU A 229 14.40 -10.46 -22.00
CA GLU A 229 15.03 -9.40 -21.23
C GLU A 229 14.42 -9.30 -19.83
N VAL A 230 13.08 -9.39 -19.73
CA VAL A 230 12.36 -9.39 -18.47
C VAL A 230 12.70 -10.64 -17.66
N THR A 231 12.63 -11.83 -18.28
CA THR A 231 12.97 -13.09 -17.61
C THR A 231 14.37 -13.02 -17.00
N LYS A 232 15.36 -12.56 -17.77
CA LYS A 232 16.75 -12.38 -17.30
C LYS A 232 16.83 -11.38 -16.14
N SER A 233 16.14 -10.24 -16.22
CA SER A 233 16.11 -9.25 -15.13
C SER A 233 15.52 -9.83 -13.84
N MET A 234 14.47 -10.64 -13.94
CA MET A 234 13.83 -11.29 -12.81
C MET A 234 14.69 -12.40 -12.19
N GLU A 235 15.44 -13.15 -12.99
CA GLU A 235 16.39 -14.14 -12.50
C GLU A 235 17.51 -13.50 -11.70
N ILE A 236 18.10 -12.42 -12.22
CA ILE A 236 19.10 -11.61 -11.52
C ILE A 236 18.54 -11.09 -10.20
N TYR A 237 17.32 -10.53 -10.22
CA TYR A 237 16.66 -10.02 -9.04
C TYR A 237 16.43 -11.12 -7.99
N SER A 238 15.92 -12.28 -8.42
CA SER A 238 15.67 -13.45 -7.56
C SER A 238 16.96 -13.95 -6.90
N HIS A 239 18.05 -14.02 -7.66
CA HIS A 239 19.35 -14.43 -7.13
C HIS A 239 19.86 -13.47 -6.04
N ARG A 240 19.73 -12.15 -6.27
CA ARG A 240 20.10 -11.13 -5.28
C ARG A 240 19.27 -11.24 -4.01
N THR A 241 17.96 -11.43 -4.15
CA THR A 241 17.04 -11.58 -3.02
C THR A 241 17.41 -12.79 -2.17
N ARG A 242 17.63 -13.96 -2.80
CA ARG A 242 18.10 -15.17 -2.09
C ARG A 242 19.43 -14.95 -1.36
N LYS A 243 20.36 -14.19 -1.97
CA LYS A 243 21.63 -13.83 -1.36
C LYS A 243 21.42 -12.94 -0.12
N LYS A 244 20.57 -11.92 -0.20
CA LYS A 244 20.18 -11.09 0.94
C LYS A 244 19.55 -11.92 2.06
N ASP A 245 18.58 -12.76 1.73
CA ASP A 245 17.90 -13.61 2.72
C ASP A 245 18.86 -14.57 3.43
N ARG A 246 19.84 -15.12 2.70
CA ARG A 246 20.89 -15.95 3.29
C ARG A 246 21.75 -15.13 4.25
N VAL A 247 22.19 -13.94 3.86
CA VAL A 247 22.98 -13.06 4.71
C VAL A 247 22.19 -12.67 5.96
N THR A 248 20.96 -12.18 5.80
CA THR A 248 20.08 -11.80 6.91
C THR A 248 19.89 -12.96 7.89
N ARG A 249 19.63 -14.19 7.40
CA ARG A 249 19.52 -15.38 8.26
C ARG A 249 20.78 -15.67 9.05
N VAL A 250 21.96 -15.62 8.42
CA VAL A 250 23.24 -15.86 9.10
C VAL A 250 23.44 -14.85 10.24
N TYR A 251 23.28 -13.55 9.97
CA TYR A 251 23.43 -12.53 11.01
C TYR A 251 22.36 -12.62 12.10
N SER A 252 21.13 -13.06 11.75
CA SER A 252 20.08 -13.32 12.73
C SER A 252 20.46 -14.45 13.69
N TYR A 253 20.99 -15.57 13.17
CA TYR A 253 21.44 -16.67 14.02
C TYR A 253 22.63 -16.26 14.90
N LEU A 254 23.56 -15.45 14.39
CA LEU A 254 24.67 -14.91 15.18
C LEU A 254 24.16 -14.04 16.34
N SER A 255 23.18 -13.16 16.08
CA SER A 255 22.59 -12.32 17.13
C SER A 255 21.87 -13.15 18.20
N ILE A 256 21.08 -14.15 17.77
CA ILE A 256 20.37 -15.04 18.70
C ILE A 256 21.36 -15.84 19.53
N GLY A 257 22.41 -16.38 18.91
CA GLY A 257 23.47 -17.10 19.62
C GLY A 257 24.16 -16.24 20.67
N ASN A 258 24.48 -14.98 20.34
CA ASN A 258 25.03 -14.01 21.29
C ASN A 258 24.08 -13.74 22.46
N ASP A 259 22.80 -13.49 22.18
CA ASP A 259 21.79 -13.23 23.22
C ASP A 259 21.64 -14.42 24.18
N ILE A 260 21.71 -15.66 23.68
CA ILE A 260 21.69 -16.87 24.52
C ILE A 260 22.94 -16.96 25.40
N MET A 261 24.13 -16.71 24.84
CA MET A 261 25.39 -16.74 25.62
C MET A 261 25.38 -15.71 26.75
N VAL A 262 24.99 -14.47 26.43
CA VAL A 262 24.79 -13.40 27.42
C VAL A 262 23.85 -13.87 28.53
N GLY A 263 22.69 -14.41 28.14
CA GLY A 263 21.70 -14.92 29.11
C GLY A 263 22.25 -16.01 30.02
N LEU A 264 23.03 -16.95 29.47
CA LEU A 264 23.67 -18.02 30.26
C LEU A 264 24.77 -17.48 31.18
N GLU A 265 25.61 -16.57 30.71
CA GLU A 265 26.67 -15.97 31.51
C GLU A 265 26.10 -15.18 32.70
N PHE A 266 25.06 -14.39 32.49
CA PHE A 266 24.36 -13.70 33.57
C PHE A 266 23.62 -14.66 34.50
N LEU A 267 23.01 -15.72 33.97
CA LEU A 267 22.29 -16.69 34.81
C LEU A 267 23.25 -17.50 35.68
N ILE A 268 24.30 -18.08 35.09
CA ILE A 268 25.32 -18.84 35.80
C ILE A 268 26.07 -17.92 36.77
N GLY A 269 26.46 -16.72 36.32
CA GLY A 269 27.11 -15.73 37.18
C GLY A 269 26.26 -15.38 38.40
N SER A 270 24.93 -15.29 38.25
CA SER A 270 24.03 -15.05 39.37
C SER A 270 23.98 -16.22 40.36
N PHE A 271 24.08 -17.47 39.88
CA PHE A 271 24.14 -18.64 40.75
C PHE A 271 25.42 -18.69 41.59
N GLU A 272 26.54 -18.17 41.07
CA GLU A 272 27.81 -18.10 41.81
C GLU A 272 27.77 -17.14 43.01
N PHE A 273 26.76 -16.26 43.11
CA PHE A 273 26.52 -15.41 44.28
C PHE A 273 25.56 -16.04 45.31
N LEU A 274 25.09 -17.27 45.10
CA LEU A 274 24.35 -18.01 46.12
C LEU A 274 25.28 -18.49 47.26
N PRO A 275 24.73 -18.82 48.45
CA PRO A 275 25.54 -19.35 49.54
C PRO A 275 26.36 -20.57 49.09
N SER A 276 27.68 -20.54 49.31
CA SER A 276 28.67 -21.54 48.87
C SER A 276 29.11 -21.46 47.40
N GLY A 277 28.75 -20.41 46.65
CA GLY A 277 29.23 -20.16 45.29
C GLY A 277 30.61 -19.47 45.23
N ASN A 278 31.16 -19.31 44.01
CA ASN A 278 32.43 -18.65 43.75
C ASN A 278 32.23 -17.24 43.15
N GLU A 279 32.17 -16.23 44.02
CA GLU A 279 31.92 -14.84 43.63
C GLU A 279 32.91 -14.31 42.58
N ILE A 280 34.19 -14.72 42.64
CA ILE A 280 35.19 -14.29 41.67
C ILE A 280 34.80 -14.79 40.27
N LEU A 281 34.38 -16.04 40.15
CA LEU A 281 33.88 -16.60 38.89
C LEU A 281 32.63 -15.85 38.42
N GLY A 282 31.71 -15.55 39.33
CA GLY A 282 30.50 -14.75 39.05
C GLY A 282 30.83 -13.37 38.47
N VAL A 283 31.81 -12.66 39.03
CA VAL A 283 32.28 -11.36 38.51
C VAL A 283 32.83 -11.49 37.10
N TYR A 284 33.67 -12.50 36.82
CA TYR A 284 34.21 -12.71 35.47
C TYR A 284 33.12 -13.05 34.45
N LEU A 285 32.12 -13.86 34.83
CA LEU A 285 30.97 -14.15 33.98
C LEU A 285 30.14 -12.90 33.68
N PHE A 286 29.94 -12.01 34.64
CA PHE A 286 29.25 -10.74 34.41
C PHE A 286 30.05 -9.77 33.55
N ILE A 287 31.38 -9.72 33.70
CA ILE A 287 32.25 -8.91 32.83
C ILE A 287 32.19 -9.45 31.40
N ALA A 288 32.25 -10.77 31.22
CA ALA A 288 32.10 -11.42 29.92
C ALA A 288 30.74 -11.09 29.29
N GLY A 289 29.64 -11.30 30.02
CA GLY A 289 28.28 -11.05 29.54
C GLY A 289 28.05 -9.59 29.20
N SER A 290 28.54 -8.67 30.04
CA SER A 290 28.47 -7.23 29.79
C SER A 290 29.25 -6.82 28.54
N SER A 291 30.40 -7.45 28.30
CA SER A 291 31.20 -7.22 27.09
C SER A 291 30.48 -7.75 25.84
N GLN A 292 29.82 -8.91 25.94
CA GLN A 292 29.04 -9.51 24.86
C GLN A 292 27.79 -8.70 24.49
N LEU A 293 27.24 -7.87 25.40
CA LEU A 293 26.17 -6.93 25.04
C LEU A 293 26.60 -5.96 23.92
N LEU A 294 27.89 -5.64 23.81
CA LEU A 294 28.44 -4.80 22.73
C LEU A 294 28.62 -5.56 21.41
N ILE A 295 28.65 -6.89 21.43
CA ILE A 295 28.80 -7.69 20.20
C ILE A 295 27.53 -7.59 19.34
N ARG A 296 26.34 -7.56 19.95
CA ARG A 296 25.06 -7.44 19.23
C ARG A 296 24.99 -6.23 18.28
N PRO A 297 25.27 -4.98 18.71
CA PRO A 297 25.30 -3.84 17.79
C PRO A 297 26.38 -4.00 16.70
N ILE A 298 27.52 -4.63 16.99
CA ILE A 298 28.56 -4.91 15.98
C ILE A 298 28.06 -5.90 14.91
N ILE A 299 27.35 -6.95 15.30
CA ILE A 299 26.70 -7.90 14.38
C ILE A 299 25.73 -7.16 13.47
N GLU A 300 24.88 -6.29 14.04
CA GLU A 300 23.88 -5.53 13.26
C GLU A 300 24.52 -4.52 12.30
N ILE A 301 25.56 -3.79 12.72
CA ILE A 301 26.33 -2.90 11.84
C ILE A 301 26.96 -3.70 10.70
N SER A 302 27.58 -4.84 11.01
CA SER A 302 28.21 -5.72 10.01
C SER A 302 27.20 -6.26 9.01
N LYS A 303 25.99 -6.64 9.48
CA LYS A 303 24.87 -7.05 8.63
C LYS A 303 24.50 -5.94 7.64
N ARG A 304 24.33 -4.71 8.13
CA ARG A 304 23.96 -3.55 7.30
C ARG A 304 25.02 -3.25 6.24
N ILE A 305 26.31 -3.29 6.61
CA ILE A 305 27.42 -3.09 5.66
C ILE A 305 27.43 -4.18 4.58
N HIS A 306 27.23 -5.45 4.96
CA HIS A 306 27.19 -6.56 4.01
C HIS A 306 26.00 -6.42 3.03
N LEU A 307 24.80 -6.12 3.55
CA LEU A 307 23.60 -5.90 2.73
C LEU A 307 23.78 -4.70 1.78
N TYR A 308 24.40 -3.61 2.25
CA TYR A 308 24.70 -2.44 1.42
C TYR A 308 25.61 -2.79 0.22
N ARG A 309 26.64 -3.62 0.44
CA ARG A 309 27.53 -4.09 -0.64
C ARG A 309 26.78 -4.95 -1.68
N ILE A 310 25.82 -5.76 -1.25
CA ILE A 310 24.97 -6.56 -2.15
C ILE A 310 24.07 -5.65 -3.01
N ASN A 311 23.57 -4.54 -2.46
CA ASN A 311 22.78 -3.55 -3.21
C ASN A 311 23.62 -2.79 -4.25
N ARG A 312 24.87 -2.43 -3.90
CA ARG A 312 25.74 -1.62 -4.77
C ARG A 312 26.35 -2.34 -5.96
N THR A 313 26.24 -3.66 -6.07
CA THR A 313 26.71 -4.37 -7.27
C THR A 313 25.80 -4.01 -8.45
N LYS A 314 26.07 -2.87 -9.11
CA LYS A 314 25.51 -2.52 -10.41
C LYS A 314 25.84 -3.64 -11.39
N ILE A 315 24.84 -4.12 -12.10
CA ILE A 315 25.11 -4.75 -13.39
C ILE A 315 25.02 -3.57 -14.34
N ASP A 316 26.18 -3.19 -14.88
CA ASP A 316 26.22 -2.43 -16.12
C ASP A 316 25.52 -3.33 -17.15
N LEU A 317 24.24 -3.04 -17.40
CA LEU A 317 23.51 -3.59 -18.52
C LEU A 317 23.97 -2.78 -19.74
N GLU A 318 25.17 -3.10 -20.23
CA GLU A 318 25.57 -2.83 -21.63
C GLU A 318 24.76 -3.72 -22.58
#